data_AF-A0A932J7H7-F1
#
_entry.id   AF-A0A932J7H7-F1
#
_cell.length_a   1.000
_cell.length_b   1.000
_cell.length_c   1.000
_cell.angle_alpha   90.00
_cell.angle_beta   90.00
_cell.angle_gamma   90.00
#
_symmetry.space_group_name_H-M   'P 1'
#
loop_
_entity.id
_entity.type
_entity.pdbx_description
1 polymer ?
#
loop_
_entity_poly.entity_id
_entity_poly.type
_entity_poly.pdbx_seq_one_letter_code
_entity_poly.pdbx_strand_id
1 'polypeptide(L)'
;MLAALVFGYWQLPISGQIVVVPGDWRNTNAWPQVRLDPENARPGQRAIALVSDTIPWAYVKLAVAGSEATLEDYEANSGYGTWRWSFIVPDSAGYEFVFYHDCDTGCIERARVTIGALESRNLTQPAQRIPTKLGIVFAHPERDWHHRAGWDVELTYVMKAESEYWGIDDLAGRVQGATAKGLRVLVRVDYDQGQSIPPANDYLALDAYLDYVRRLARDARLNDVYGYIIGSGYNTKGSNSQAVADLVTPEWYARVFNGYEAEPEHGDNTVEAIHAENPAVQVLVGPVRPWVDDQNGQRRYRLDQPWLNYMNTLVASLDASATANAAIGIPFVGPDGFAVQAPGRPDAPEFATDEGATEPHRDLRRNTWGQAQAGFRVYGDWLDIINAYPYTKGLPVYITSTNTYQPDTDVKPAQNYPRGWLSAALEVINNEPQVRALCWFLDSFPLDKQWELFSLTNPKGLLVDAADEFDSLLKSQP
;
A
#
# COMPACT_ATOMS: atom_id res chain seq x y z
N MET A 1 17.97 -48.33 -35.10
CA MET A 1 17.23 -47.16 -35.65
C MET A 1 17.79 -45.83 -35.13
N LEU A 2 18.13 -45.70 -33.84
CA LEU A 2 18.81 -44.52 -33.26
C LEU A 2 20.14 -44.16 -33.95
N ALA A 3 20.98 -45.16 -34.27
CA ALA A 3 22.28 -44.92 -34.92
C ALA A 3 22.17 -44.39 -36.36
N ALA A 4 21.07 -44.68 -37.07
CA ALA A 4 20.84 -44.19 -38.43
C ALA A 4 20.38 -42.72 -38.45
N LEU A 5 19.69 -42.27 -37.40
CA LEU A 5 19.27 -40.87 -37.23
C LEU A 5 20.46 -39.95 -36.87
N VAL A 6 21.43 -40.44 -36.11
CA VAL A 6 22.64 -39.67 -35.74
C VAL A 6 23.57 -39.46 -36.94
N PHE A 7 23.64 -40.41 -37.88
CA PHE A 7 24.49 -40.29 -39.07
C PHE A 7 23.88 -39.37 -40.15
N GLY A 8 22.55 -39.30 -40.25
CA GLY A 8 21.85 -38.36 -41.13
C GLY A 8 21.93 -36.90 -40.65
N TYR A 9 22.06 -36.68 -39.34
CA TYR A 9 22.15 -35.35 -38.74
C TYR A 9 23.45 -34.61 -39.08
N TRP A 10 24.57 -35.32 -39.26
CA TRP A 10 25.88 -34.70 -39.58
C TRP A 10 26.03 -34.21 -41.03
N GLN A 11 25.06 -34.48 -41.91
CA GLN A 11 25.08 -34.06 -43.32
C GLN A 11 24.17 -32.84 -43.61
N LEU A 12 23.50 -32.28 -42.60
CA LEU A 12 22.64 -31.11 -42.75
C LEU A 12 23.24 -29.91 -41.99
N PRO A 13 23.31 -28.71 -42.59
CA PRO A 13 23.82 -27.52 -41.92
C PRO A 13 22.73 -26.95 -41.01
N ILE A 14 22.47 -27.62 -39.88
CA ILE A 14 21.51 -27.16 -38.88
C ILE A 14 22.32 -26.73 -37.66
N SER A 15 22.42 -25.42 -37.44
CA SER A 15 22.94 -24.85 -36.20
C SER A 15 21.78 -24.70 -35.21
N GLY A 16 21.77 -25.49 -34.13
CA GLY A 16 20.78 -25.42 -33.04
C GLY A 16 20.90 -26.58 -32.04
N GLN A 17 20.57 -26.34 -30.76
CA GLN A 17 20.64 -27.33 -29.68
C GLN A 17 19.29 -28.05 -29.46
N ILE A 18 19.37 -29.32 -29.03
CA ILE A 18 18.23 -30.19 -28.71
C ILE A 18 17.86 -30.01 -27.23
N VAL A 19 16.60 -29.67 -26.95
CA VAL A 19 16.01 -29.72 -25.60
C VAL A 19 15.29 -31.05 -25.42
N VAL A 20 15.66 -31.80 -24.38
CA VAL A 20 14.97 -33.04 -23.98
C VAL A 20 13.93 -32.68 -22.94
N VAL A 21 12.67 -32.57 -23.37
CA VAL A 21 11.51 -32.48 -22.48
C VAL A 21 11.00 -33.92 -22.27
N PRO A 22 10.85 -34.42 -21.03
CA PRO A 22 10.25 -35.72 -20.80
C PRO A 22 8.74 -35.63 -21.09
N GLY A 23 8.36 -35.94 -22.32
CA GLY A 23 6.97 -35.89 -22.78
C GLY A 23 6.81 -35.14 -24.10
N ASP A 24 5.79 -35.54 -24.86
CA ASP A 24 5.50 -35.07 -26.21
C ASP A 24 4.96 -33.63 -26.18
N TRP A 25 5.83 -32.62 -26.29
CA TRP A 25 5.47 -31.19 -26.21
C TRP A 25 4.45 -30.75 -27.28
N ARG A 26 4.35 -31.51 -28.39
CA ARG A 26 3.33 -31.29 -29.44
C ARG A 26 1.94 -31.78 -29.04
N ASN A 27 1.84 -32.58 -27.98
CA ASN A 27 0.60 -33.14 -27.42
C ASN A 27 0.17 -32.48 -26.09
N THR A 28 0.94 -31.53 -25.55
CA THR A 28 0.45 -30.66 -24.48
C THR A 28 -0.19 -29.42 -25.10
N ASN A 29 -1.52 -29.45 -25.27
CA ASN A 29 -2.39 -28.28 -25.54
C ASN A 29 -2.37 -27.28 -24.36
N ALA A 30 -1.20 -26.94 -23.82
CA ALA A 30 -1.05 -25.98 -22.74
C ALA A 30 -0.96 -24.57 -23.34
N TRP A 31 -2.06 -23.83 -23.24
CA TRP A 31 -2.14 -22.41 -23.58
C TRP A 31 -2.06 -21.56 -22.31
N PRO A 32 -1.40 -20.39 -22.35
CA PRO A 32 -0.73 -19.75 -23.49
C PRO A 32 0.63 -20.37 -23.85
N GLN A 33 1.11 -20.12 -25.07
CA GLN A 33 2.46 -20.46 -25.54
C GLN A 33 3.38 -19.25 -25.44
N VAL A 34 4.60 -19.42 -24.92
CA VAL A 34 5.64 -18.37 -24.84
C VAL A 34 6.85 -18.78 -25.67
N ARG A 35 7.35 -17.87 -26.53
CA ARG A 35 8.58 -18.05 -27.32
C ARG A 35 9.48 -16.84 -27.19
N LEU A 36 10.80 -17.06 -27.23
CA LEU A 36 11.81 -16.01 -27.11
C LEU A 36 12.59 -15.85 -28.41
N ASP A 37 12.92 -14.61 -28.75
CA ASP A 37 13.79 -14.26 -29.88
C ASP A 37 14.83 -13.20 -29.44
N PRO A 38 16.14 -13.53 -29.44
CA PRO A 38 16.71 -14.85 -29.72
C PRO A 38 16.44 -15.84 -28.57
N GLU A 39 16.30 -17.13 -28.89
CA GLU A 39 16.01 -18.19 -27.89
C GLU A 39 17.07 -18.28 -26.77
N ASN A 40 18.31 -17.89 -27.08
CA ASN A 40 19.45 -17.91 -26.15
C ASN A 40 19.95 -16.49 -25.85
N ALA A 41 19.04 -15.55 -25.62
CA ALA A 41 19.39 -14.18 -25.26
C ALA A 41 20.21 -14.15 -23.95
N ARG A 42 21.30 -13.37 -23.94
CA ARG A 42 22.20 -13.27 -22.78
C ARG A 42 21.74 -12.19 -21.82
N PRO A 43 22.11 -12.26 -20.53
CA PRO A 43 21.92 -11.17 -19.58
C PRO A 43 22.29 -9.78 -20.15
N GLY A 44 21.45 -8.79 -19.90
CA GLY A 44 21.62 -7.43 -20.42
C GLY A 44 21.31 -7.24 -21.91
N GLN A 45 21.05 -8.31 -22.65
CA GLN A 45 20.63 -8.23 -24.05
C GLN A 45 19.14 -7.92 -24.14
N ARG A 46 18.74 -7.13 -25.15
CA ARG A 46 17.33 -6.99 -25.53
C ARG A 46 16.84 -8.29 -26.17
N ALA A 47 15.70 -8.79 -25.71
CA ALA A 47 15.01 -9.96 -26.25
C ALA A 47 13.53 -9.66 -26.49
N ILE A 48 12.92 -10.48 -27.34
CA ILE A 48 11.50 -10.42 -27.66
C ILE A 48 10.81 -11.66 -27.10
N ALA A 49 9.70 -11.45 -26.39
CA ALA A 49 8.77 -12.50 -26.02
C ALA A 49 7.56 -12.46 -26.94
N LEU A 50 7.23 -13.59 -27.55
CA LEU A 50 5.98 -13.81 -28.25
C LEU A 50 5.11 -14.69 -27.36
N VAL A 51 4.00 -14.14 -26.85
CA VAL A 51 3.00 -14.91 -26.12
C VAL A 51 1.79 -15.06 -27.01
N SER A 52 1.22 -16.25 -27.01
CA SER A 52 0.01 -16.51 -27.77
C SER A 52 -1.01 -17.30 -26.96
N ASP A 53 -2.29 -16.99 -27.15
CA ASP A 53 -3.41 -17.64 -26.46
C ASP A 53 -4.59 -17.87 -27.42
N THR A 54 -5.42 -18.86 -27.08
CA THR A 54 -6.70 -19.18 -27.73
C THR A 54 -7.79 -18.14 -27.54
N ILE A 55 -7.56 -17.16 -26.68
CA ILE A 55 -8.46 -16.02 -26.48
C ILE A 55 -7.70 -14.74 -26.86
N PRO A 56 -8.19 -13.94 -27.82
CA PRO A 56 -7.56 -12.69 -28.24
C PRO A 56 -7.88 -11.56 -27.24
N TRP A 57 -7.33 -11.65 -26.03
CA TRP A 57 -7.45 -10.63 -24.98
C TRP A 57 -7.05 -9.22 -25.45
N ALA A 58 -7.88 -8.22 -25.15
CA ALA A 58 -7.62 -6.83 -25.53
C ALA A 58 -6.67 -6.12 -24.57
N TYR A 59 -6.79 -6.39 -23.26
CA TYR A 59 -6.05 -5.69 -22.20
C TYR A 59 -5.07 -6.65 -21.52
N VAL A 60 -3.85 -6.70 -22.03
CA VAL A 60 -2.83 -7.64 -21.57
C VAL A 60 -1.58 -6.95 -21.07
N LYS A 61 -0.88 -7.62 -20.15
CA LYS A 61 0.47 -7.22 -19.70
C LYS A 61 1.37 -8.44 -19.59
N LEU A 62 2.67 -8.18 -19.67
CA LEU A 62 3.71 -9.18 -19.46
C LEU A 62 4.73 -8.65 -18.47
N ALA A 63 4.95 -9.38 -17.38
CA ALA A 63 6.03 -9.11 -16.44
C ALA A 63 7.16 -10.12 -16.62
N VAL A 64 8.41 -9.64 -16.58
CA VAL A 64 9.64 -10.43 -16.69
C VAL A 64 10.53 -10.12 -15.49
N ALA A 65 10.77 -11.12 -14.65
CA ALA A 65 11.46 -10.96 -13.36
C ALA A 65 10.87 -9.83 -12.48
N GLY A 66 9.56 -9.61 -12.57
CA GLY A 66 8.84 -8.54 -11.86
C GLY A 66 8.81 -7.19 -12.56
N SER A 67 9.62 -6.97 -13.60
CA SER A 67 9.55 -5.74 -14.40
C SER A 67 8.57 -5.87 -15.56
N GLU A 68 7.78 -4.84 -15.84
CA GLU A 68 6.89 -4.83 -17.00
C GLU A 68 7.67 -4.80 -18.32
N ALA A 69 7.30 -5.65 -19.27
CA ALA A 69 7.85 -5.65 -20.63
C ALA A 69 7.06 -4.70 -21.53
N THR A 70 7.74 -4.11 -22.52
CA THR A 70 7.13 -3.17 -23.45
C THR A 70 6.43 -3.92 -24.58
N LEU A 71 5.11 -3.77 -24.70
CA LEU A 71 4.34 -4.30 -25.82
C LEU A 71 4.75 -3.57 -27.12
N GLU A 72 5.24 -4.32 -28.11
CA GLU A 72 5.63 -3.80 -29.42
C GLU A 72 4.50 -3.90 -30.44
N ASP A 73 3.82 -5.05 -30.48
CA ASP A 73 2.84 -5.36 -31.53
C ASP A 73 1.85 -6.44 -31.08
N TYR A 74 0.72 -6.54 -31.77
CA TYR A 74 -0.34 -7.51 -31.53
C TYR A 74 -1.02 -7.95 -32.84
N GLU A 75 -1.18 -9.26 -32.99
CA GLU A 75 -1.94 -9.89 -34.06
C GLU A 75 -3.16 -10.63 -33.50
N ALA A 76 -4.36 -10.17 -33.88
CA ALA A 76 -5.62 -10.86 -33.61
C ALA A 76 -6.03 -11.69 -34.84
N ASN A 77 -6.19 -13.00 -34.66
CA ASN A 77 -6.82 -13.87 -35.65
C ASN A 77 -8.14 -14.42 -35.08
N SER A 78 -9.01 -14.98 -35.92
CA SER A 78 -10.28 -15.54 -35.46
C SER A 78 -10.03 -16.70 -34.49
N GLY A 79 -10.18 -16.44 -33.19
CA GLY A 79 -9.99 -17.41 -32.10
C GLY A 79 -8.55 -17.52 -31.59
N TYR A 80 -7.69 -16.53 -31.86
CA TYR A 80 -6.30 -16.54 -31.39
C TYR A 80 -5.71 -15.14 -31.28
N GLY A 81 -4.98 -14.88 -30.20
CA GLY A 81 -4.17 -13.66 -30.04
C GLY A 81 -2.69 -14.00 -29.97
N THR A 82 -1.84 -13.20 -30.61
CA THR A 82 -0.39 -13.20 -30.38
C THR A 82 0.08 -11.80 -30.12
N TRP A 83 0.74 -11.59 -28.99
CA TRP A 83 1.37 -10.31 -28.71
C TRP A 83 2.89 -10.46 -28.61
N ARG A 84 3.57 -9.38 -28.96
CA ARG A 84 5.02 -9.29 -29.06
C ARG A 84 5.50 -8.25 -28.07
N TRP A 85 6.34 -8.65 -27.12
CA TRP A 85 6.91 -7.75 -26.12
C TRP A 85 8.42 -7.71 -26.22
N SER A 86 9.01 -6.55 -25.91
CA SER A 86 10.45 -6.40 -25.73
C SER A 86 10.81 -6.17 -24.28
N PHE A 87 11.94 -6.74 -23.86
CA PHE A 87 12.48 -6.61 -22.51
C PHE A 87 14.01 -6.76 -22.54
N ILE A 88 14.67 -6.40 -21.43
CA ILE A 88 16.09 -6.68 -21.22
C ILE A 88 16.20 -7.94 -20.38
N VAL A 89 16.97 -8.93 -20.85
CA VAL A 89 17.16 -10.20 -20.15
C VAL A 89 17.78 -9.92 -18.78
N PRO A 90 17.13 -10.35 -17.68
CA PRO A 90 17.64 -10.14 -16.33
C PRO A 90 19.00 -10.79 -16.11
N ASP A 91 19.83 -10.18 -15.26
CA ASP A 91 21.13 -10.74 -14.84
C ASP A 91 20.95 -11.82 -13.77
N SER A 92 20.38 -12.96 -14.20
CA SER A 92 20.09 -14.12 -13.34
C SER A 92 20.16 -15.41 -14.15
N ALA A 93 20.48 -16.54 -13.49
CA ALA A 93 20.57 -17.85 -14.14
C ALA A 93 19.22 -18.36 -14.68
N GLY A 94 18.12 -17.80 -14.17
CA GLY A 94 16.76 -18.03 -14.64
C GLY A 94 15.82 -16.97 -14.09
N TYR A 95 14.69 -16.77 -14.78
CA TYR A 95 13.73 -15.72 -14.47
C TYR A 95 12.31 -16.13 -14.82
N GLU A 96 11.32 -15.44 -14.24
CA GLU A 96 9.90 -15.72 -14.46
C GLU A 96 9.28 -14.76 -15.48
N PHE A 97 8.41 -15.31 -16.32
CA PHE A 97 7.41 -14.60 -17.10
C PHE A 97 6.06 -14.77 -16.45
N VAL A 98 5.31 -13.67 -16.34
CA VAL A 98 3.90 -13.71 -15.92
C VAL A 98 3.08 -12.95 -16.95
N PHE A 99 2.14 -13.64 -17.59
CA PHE A 99 1.23 -13.08 -18.57
C PHE A 99 -0.12 -12.80 -17.91
N TYR A 100 -0.64 -11.60 -18.10
CA TYR A 100 -1.90 -11.14 -17.51
C TYR A 100 -2.93 -10.75 -18.58
N HIS A 101 -4.21 -10.89 -18.26
CA HIS A 101 -5.35 -10.40 -19.04
C HIS A 101 -6.30 -9.52 -18.19
N ASP A 102 -7.30 -8.92 -18.83
CA ASP A 102 -8.32 -8.03 -18.23
C ASP A 102 -7.75 -6.86 -17.41
N CYS A 103 -6.57 -6.37 -17.81
CA CYS A 103 -5.84 -5.33 -17.09
C CYS A 103 -6.52 -3.94 -17.05
N ASP A 104 -7.59 -3.73 -17.83
CA ASP A 104 -8.46 -2.55 -17.74
C ASP A 104 -9.28 -2.52 -16.45
N THR A 105 -9.70 -3.69 -15.95
CA THR A 105 -10.49 -3.84 -14.71
C THR A 105 -9.71 -4.45 -13.55
N GLY A 106 -8.42 -4.72 -13.75
CA GLY A 106 -7.52 -5.32 -12.76
C GLY A 106 -6.90 -6.58 -13.35
N CYS A 107 -5.57 -6.62 -13.46
CA CYS A 107 -4.89 -7.70 -14.17
C CYS A 107 -5.11 -9.06 -13.50
N ILE A 108 -5.52 -10.07 -14.27
CA ILE A 108 -5.64 -11.45 -13.83
C ILE A 108 -4.48 -12.27 -14.39
N GLU A 109 -3.80 -13.03 -13.54
CA GLU A 109 -2.73 -13.93 -13.97
C GLU A 109 -3.30 -15.04 -14.87
N ARG A 110 -2.84 -15.08 -16.12
CA ARG A 110 -3.20 -16.11 -17.09
C ARG A 110 -2.26 -17.30 -17.04
N ALA A 111 -0.97 -17.01 -16.90
CA ALA A 111 0.10 -17.99 -16.94
C ALA A 111 1.40 -17.46 -16.35
N ARG A 112 2.15 -18.38 -15.76
CA ARG A 112 3.51 -18.16 -15.28
C ARG A 112 4.44 -19.20 -15.89
N VAL A 113 5.55 -18.74 -16.47
CA VAL A 113 6.56 -19.59 -17.11
C VAL A 113 7.93 -19.23 -16.57
N THR A 114 8.68 -20.23 -16.14
CA THR A 114 10.06 -20.07 -15.71
C THR A 114 11.01 -20.38 -16.87
N ILE A 115 11.96 -19.48 -17.12
CA ILE A 115 13.03 -19.67 -18.12
C ILE A 115 14.36 -19.86 -17.40
N GLY A 116 15.12 -20.87 -17.81
CA GLY A 116 16.39 -21.24 -17.19
C GLY A 116 16.22 -21.97 -15.86
N ALA A 117 17.34 -22.27 -15.21
CA ALA A 117 17.31 -22.67 -13.82
C ALA A 117 17.16 -21.40 -13.01
N LEU A 118 15.97 -21.15 -12.43
CA LEU A 118 15.94 -20.30 -11.27
C LEU A 118 17.02 -20.86 -10.35
N GLU A 119 18.03 -20.05 -10.04
CA GLU A 119 18.76 -20.30 -8.82
C GLU A 119 17.66 -20.57 -7.81
N SER A 120 17.76 -21.69 -7.11
CA SER A 120 16.97 -21.87 -5.93
C SER A 120 17.36 -20.67 -5.07
N ARG A 121 16.67 -19.51 -5.24
CA ARG A 121 16.39 -18.59 -4.16
C ARG A 121 16.00 -19.56 -3.12
N ASN A 122 16.90 -19.70 -2.18
CA ASN A 122 16.85 -20.67 -1.13
C ASN A 122 15.45 -20.47 -0.54
N LEU A 123 14.48 -21.26 -1.02
CA LEU A 123 13.13 -21.40 -0.50
C LEU A 123 13.24 -22.24 0.77
N THR A 124 14.45 -22.41 1.34
CA THR A 124 14.60 -22.27 2.78
C THR A 124 13.75 -21.07 3.19
N GLN A 125 12.63 -21.38 3.83
CA GLN A 125 11.81 -20.51 4.66
C GLN A 125 12.21 -19.03 4.57
N PRO A 126 11.33 -18.10 4.13
CA PRO A 126 11.69 -16.68 4.01
C PRO A 126 12.55 -16.29 5.20
N ALA A 127 13.86 -16.09 4.96
CA ALA A 127 14.89 -16.20 5.99
C ALA A 127 14.38 -15.52 7.24
N GLN A 128 14.03 -16.30 8.28
CA GLN A 128 13.02 -15.99 9.29
C GLN A 128 13.11 -14.52 9.70
N ARG A 129 12.39 -13.65 8.96
CA ARG A 129 12.64 -12.21 9.05
C ARG A 129 12.12 -11.77 10.38
N ILE A 130 12.89 -10.93 11.06
CA ILE A 130 12.51 -10.53 12.40
C ILE A 130 11.43 -9.45 12.28
N PRO A 131 10.20 -9.68 12.78
CA PRO A 131 9.14 -8.70 12.71
C PRO A 131 9.52 -7.44 13.50
N THR A 132 9.21 -6.27 12.96
CA THR A 132 9.26 -5.01 13.70
C THR A 132 7.99 -4.21 13.44
N LYS A 133 7.61 -3.36 14.40
CA LYS A 133 6.55 -2.38 14.19
C LYS A 133 7.04 -1.19 13.36
N LEU A 134 8.35 -1.01 13.21
CA LEU A 134 8.92 0.11 12.47
C LEU A 134 8.57 0.03 10.99
N GLY A 135 8.17 1.17 10.43
CA GLY A 135 7.89 1.32 9.01
C GLY A 135 8.17 2.72 8.52
N ILE A 136 7.87 2.95 7.25
CA ILE A 136 8.05 4.26 6.63
C ILE A 136 7.08 4.44 5.47
N VAL A 137 6.75 5.68 5.12
CA VAL A 137 5.99 6.00 3.91
C VAL A 137 6.96 6.13 2.74
N PHE A 138 6.62 5.51 1.60
CA PHE A 138 7.43 5.47 0.38
C PHE A 138 8.86 4.99 0.62
N ALA A 139 9.01 3.77 1.13
CA ALA A 139 10.32 3.17 1.39
C ALA A 139 11.24 3.22 0.15
N HIS A 140 12.46 3.73 0.31
CA HIS A 140 13.38 3.84 -0.81
C HIS A 140 13.76 2.43 -1.34
N PRO A 141 13.77 2.21 -2.67
CA PRO A 141 14.12 0.91 -3.27
C PRO A 141 15.53 0.41 -2.94
N GLU A 142 16.42 1.26 -2.45
CA GLU A 142 17.78 0.87 -2.02
C GLU A 142 17.95 0.80 -0.49
N ARG A 143 16.93 1.16 0.32
CA ARG A 143 17.04 1.08 1.79
C ARG A 143 17.28 -0.36 2.24
N ASP A 144 18.31 -0.55 3.06
CA ASP A 144 18.58 -1.81 3.74
C ASP A 144 17.68 -1.93 4.98
N TRP A 145 16.96 -3.05 5.08
CA TRP A 145 16.08 -3.35 6.20
C TRP A 145 16.71 -4.28 7.22
N HIS A 146 17.99 -4.64 7.05
CA HIS A 146 18.77 -5.43 8.01
C HIS A 146 18.05 -6.73 8.44
N HIS A 147 17.46 -7.43 7.46
CA HIS A 147 16.66 -8.65 7.65
C HIS A 147 15.36 -8.50 8.47
N ARG A 148 14.87 -7.26 8.67
CA ARG A 148 13.58 -7.00 9.31
C ARG A 148 12.41 -7.16 8.35
N ALA A 149 11.27 -7.55 8.93
CA ALA A 149 9.96 -7.45 8.29
C ALA A 149 9.20 -6.26 8.90
N GLY A 150 9.42 -5.08 8.31
CA GLY A 150 8.78 -3.82 8.69
C GLY A 150 7.53 -3.51 7.87
N TRP A 151 7.20 -2.22 7.81
CA TRP A 151 6.02 -1.71 7.10
C TRP A 151 6.40 -0.65 6.07
N ASP A 152 5.66 -0.66 4.96
CA ASP A 152 5.71 0.39 3.95
C ASP A 152 4.30 0.95 3.75
N VAL A 153 4.20 2.26 3.57
CA VAL A 153 2.95 2.94 3.28
C VAL A 153 3.06 3.61 1.93
N GLU A 154 2.25 3.12 1.00
CA GLU A 154 2.12 3.58 -0.37
C GLU A 154 0.87 4.44 -0.55
N LEU A 155 0.78 5.14 -1.67
CA LEU A 155 -0.33 6.01 -2.01
C LEU A 155 -0.71 5.88 -3.48
N THR A 156 -2.01 5.92 -3.72
CA THR A 156 -2.58 6.04 -5.05
C THR A 156 -3.78 6.99 -5.05
N TYR A 157 -4.12 7.49 -6.25
CA TYR A 157 -5.25 8.37 -6.48
C TYR A 157 -6.17 7.81 -7.56
N VAL A 158 -7.47 7.80 -7.30
CA VAL A 158 -8.49 7.37 -8.29
C VAL A 158 -8.39 8.21 -9.56
N MET A 159 -8.34 9.53 -9.43
CA MET A 159 -8.27 10.45 -10.57
C MET A 159 -6.91 10.45 -11.29
N LYS A 160 -5.92 9.69 -10.80
CA LYS A 160 -4.61 9.51 -11.43
C LYS A 160 -4.26 8.05 -11.68
N ALA A 161 -5.27 7.18 -11.77
CA ALA A 161 -5.12 5.74 -11.97
C ALA A 161 -4.23 5.33 -13.17
N GLU A 162 -4.12 6.20 -14.18
CA GLU A 162 -3.33 6.00 -15.40
C GLU A 162 -2.12 6.96 -15.52
N SER A 163 -1.87 7.79 -14.51
CA SER A 163 -0.75 8.75 -14.55
C SER A 163 0.55 8.07 -14.18
N GLU A 164 1.66 8.54 -14.73
CA GLU A 164 3.00 8.13 -14.30
C GLU A 164 3.16 8.30 -12.78
N TYR A 165 3.83 7.33 -12.16
CA TYR A 165 4.07 7.17 -10.73
C TYR A 165 2.82 6.85 -9.89
N TRP A 166 1.70 7.52 -10.15
CA TRP A 166 0.46 7.33 -9.37
C TRP A 166 -0.41 6.19 -9.88
N GLY A 167 -0.18 5.74 -11.10
CA GLY A 167 -0.98 4.72 -11.74
C GLY A 167 -0.83 3.35 -11.09
N ILE A 168 -1.79 2.47 -11.37
CA ILE A 168 -1.84 1.14 -10.77
C ILE A 168 -0.60 0.29 -11.09
N ASP A 169 0.00 0.52 -12.26
CA ASP A 169 1.19 -0.20 -12.72
C ASP A 169 2.44 0.18 -11.92
N ASP A 170 2.66 1.48 -11.73
CA ASP A 170 3.76 1.98 -10.91
C ASP A 170 3.55 1.58 -9.44
N LEU A 171 2.31 1.63 -8.95
CA LEU A 171 1.95 1.12 -7.64
C LEU A 171 2.33 -0.35 -7.50
N ALA A 172 1.92 -1.22 -8.43
CA ALA A 172 2.24 -2.64 -8.41
C ALA A 172 3.75 -2.90 -8.37
N GLY A 173 4.53 -2.12 -9.14
CA GLY A 173 5.99 -2.18 -9.09
C GLY A 173 6.57 -1.82 -7.71
N ARG A 174 6.05 -0.77 -7.07
CA ARG A 174 6.47 -0.38 -5.71
C ARG A 174 6.09 -1.42 -4.67
N VAL A 175 4.85 -1.92 -4.70
CA VAL A 175 4.37 -2.99 -3.81
C VAL A 175 5.28 -4.22 -3.94
N GLN A 176 5.56 -4.67 -5.16
CA GLN A 176 6.42 -5.82 -5.38
C GLN A 176 7.86 -5.59 -4.89
N GLY A 177 8.41 -4.39 -5.09
CA GLY A 177 9.72 -4.01 -4.58
C GLY A 177 9.79 -4.07 -3.04
N ALA A 178 8.77 -3.54 -2.38
CA ALA A 178 8.65 -3.56 -0.92
C ALA A 178 8.44 -4.98 -0.35
N THR A 179 7.60 -5.80 -0.99
CA THR A 179 7.32 -7.17 -0.53
C THR A 179 8.52 -8.10 -0.76
N ALA A 180 9.29 -7.89 -1.83
CA ALA A 180 10.58 -8.57 -2.03
C ALA A 180 11.58 -8.24 -0.90
N LYS A 181 11.52 -7.02 -0.36
CA LYS A 181 12.22 -6.59 0.85
C LYS A 181 11.54 -6.99 2.16
N GLY A 182 10.49 -7.82 2.09
CA GLY A 182 9.81 -8.42 3.25
C GLY A 182 8.99 -7.44 4.05
N LEU A 183 8.63 -6.31 3.45
CA LEU A 183 7.76 -5.32 4.06
C LEU A 183 6.31 -5.73 3.88
N ARG A 184 5.50 -5.41 4.90
CA ARG A 184 4.04 -5.41 4.78
C ARG A 184 3.63 -4.05 4.21
N VAL A 185 2.91 -4.06 3.10
CA VAL A 185 2.55 -2.84 2.38
C VAL A 185 1.11 -2.45 2.71
N LEU A 186 0.92 -1.24 3.20
CA LEU A 186 -0.38 -0.58 3.30
C LEU A 186 -0.51 0.42 2.15
N VAL A 187 -1.63 0.42 1.43
CA VAL A 187 -1.86 1.36 0.33
C VAL A 187 -2.96 2.34 0.72
N ARG A 188 -2.62 3.62 0.86
CA ARG A 188 -3.62 4.68 0.98
C ARG A 188 -4.26 4.96 -0.38
N VAL A 189 -5.58 4.99 -0.39
CA VAL A 189 -6.38 5.28 -1.59
C VAL A 189 -7.07 6.62 -1.39
N ASP A 190 -6.62 7.64 -2.11
CA ASP A 190 -7.28 8.94 -2.15
C ASP A 190 -8.12 9.09 -3.43
N TYR A 191 -9.14 9.94 -3.41
CA TYR A 191 -9.90 10.26 -4.63
C TYR A 191 -9.03 11.05 -5.62
N ASP A 192 -8.47 12.17 -5.19
CA ASP A 192 -7.57 13.00 -5.99
C ASP A 192 -6.59 13.79 -5.09
N GLN A 193 -5.64 14.50 -5.69
CA GLN A 193 -4.78 15.42 -4.96
C GLN A 193 -5.60 16.53 -4.30
N GLY A 194 -5.55 16.58 -2.96
CA GLY A 194 -6.32 17.52 -2.15
C GLY A 194 -7.77 17.10 -1.92
N GLN A 195 -8.22 15.96 -2.45
CA GLN A 195 -9.54 15.40 -2.19
C GLN A 195 -9.40 13.96 -1.72
N SER A 196 -9.54 13.72 -0.42
CA SER A 196 -9.16 12.43 0.16
C SER A 196 -10.13 11.31 -0.16
N ILE A 197 -11.43 11.54 -0.07
CA ILE A 197 -12.46 10.58 -0.49
C ILE A 197 -13.47 11.31 -1.40
N PRO A 198 -14.42 10.63 -2.06
CA PRO A 198 -15.42 11.28 -2.89
C PRO A 198 -16.08 12.48 -2.17
N PRO A 199 -16.31 13.60 -2.88
CA PRO A 199 -17.03 14.75 -2.33
C PRO A 199 -18.34 14.36 -1.64
N ALA A 200 -18.73 15.11 -0.61
CA ALA A 200 -19.92 14.81 0.17
C ALA A 200 -21.17 14.75 -0.73
N ASN A 201 -21.94 13.66 -0.62
CA ASN A 201 -23.16 13.39 -1.39
C ASN A 201 -22.97 13.29 -2.92
N ASP A 202 -21.73 13.16 -3.41
CA ASP A 202 -21.45 12.92 -4.82
C ASP A 202 -21.39 11.41 -5.10
N TYR A 203 -22.54 10.86 -5.50
CA TYR A 203 -22.68 9.43 -5.79
C TYR A 203 -21.99 8.99 -7.10
N LEU A 204 -21.74 9.91 -8.04
CA LEU A 204 -20.97 9.59 -9.25
C LEU A 204 -19.48 9.48 -8.92
N ALA A 205 -18.96 10.37 -8.08
CA ALA A 205 -17.61 10.25 -7.55
C ALA A 205 -17.45 9.01 -6.67
N LEU A 206 -18.49 8.64 -5.91
CA LEU A 206 -18.51 7.37 -5.15
C LEU A 206 -18.40 6.17 -6.09
N ASP A 207 -19.21 6.09 -7.14
CA ASP A 207 -19.17 4.98 -8.11
C ASP A 207 -17.77 4.83 -8.73
N ALA A 208 -17.17 5.93 -9.19
CA ALA A 208 -15.80 5.93 -9.72
C ALA A 208 -14.75 5.47 -8.68
N TYR A 209 -14.91 5.85 -7.42
CA TYR A 209 -14.05 5.39 -6.34
C TYR A 209 -14.21 3.89 -6.07
N LEU A 210 -15.45 3.39 -6.07
CA LEU A 210 -15.76 1.97 -5.88
C LEU A 210 -15.21 1.11 -7.02
N ASP A 211 -15.34 1.55 -8.27
CA ASP A 211 -14.74 0.86 -9.42
C ASP A 211 -13.22 0.78 -9.32
N TYR A 212 -12.58 1.85 -8.83
CA TYR A 212 -11.13 1.83 -8.66
C TYR A 212 -10.67 0.90 -7.53
N VAL A 213 -11.35 0.88 -6.38
CA VAL A 213 -10.97 -0.04 -5.29
C VAL A 213 -11.24 -1.51 -5.65
N ARG A 214 -12.29 -1.81 -6.44
CA ARG A 214 -12.49 -3.15 -7.03
C ARG A 214 -11.31 -3.54 -7.91
N ARG A 215 -10.89 -2.62 -8.80
CA ARG A 215 -9.73 -2.83 -9.66
C ARG A 215 -8.45 -3.09 -8.86
N LEU A 216 -8.21 -2.34 -7.79
CA LEU A 216 -7.08 -2.57 -6.89
C LEU A 216 -7.13 -3.96 -6.25
N ALA A 217 -8.29 -4.34 -5.70
CA ALA A 217 -8.48 -5.61 -5.00
C ALA A 217 -8.39 -6.83 -5.93
N ARG A 218 -8.79 -6.68 -7.19
CA ARG A 218 -8.77 -7.73 -8.22
C ARG A 218 -7.42 -7.91 -8.89
N ASP A 219 -6.59 -6.87 -8.96
CA ASP A 219 -5.31 -6.92 -9.67
C ASP A 219 -4.32 -7.88 -8.99
N ALA A 220 -3.99 -8.96 -9.68
CA ALA A 220 -3.16 -10.04 -9.17
C ALA A 220 -1.74 -9.58 -8.76
N ARG A 221 -1.26 -8.46 -9.31
CA ARG A 221 0.04 -7.88 -8.96
C ARG A 221 0.02 -7.17 -7.61
N LEU A 222 -1.17 -6.86 -7.10
CA LEU A 222 -1.42 -6.24 -5.79
C LEU A 222 -1.88 -7.26 -4.74
N ASN A 223 -1.88 -8.56 -5.04
CA ASN A 223 -2.27 -9.62 -4.09
C ASN A 223 -1.44 -9.62 -2.78
N ASP A 224 -0.22 -9.10 -2.80
CA ASP A 224 0.65 -9.00 -1.63
C ASP A 224 0.40 -7.73 -0.78
N VAL A 225 -0.53 -6.86 -1.19
CA VAL A 225 -0.96 -5.72 -0.36
C VAL A 225 -1.55 -6.26 0.94
N TYR A 226 -1.04 -5.78 2.07
CA TYR A 226 -1.53 -6.18 3.38
C TYR A 226 -2.91 -5.55 3.66
N GLY A 227 -3.08 -4.28 3.30
CA GLY A 227 -4.35 -3.58 3.48
C GLY A 227 -4.46 -2.24 2.76
N TYR A 228 -5.69 -1.84 2.49
CA TYR A 228 -6.02 -0.54 1.91
C TYR A 228 -6.49 0.44 2.99
N ILE A 229 -5.93 1.65 2.98
CA ILE A 229 -6.32 2.74 3.86
C ILE A 229 -7.23 3.68 3.07
N ILE A 230 -8.48 3.81 3.50
CA ILE A 230 -9.49 4.57 2.75
C ILE A 230 -9.41 6.04 3.14
N GLY A 231 -8.72 6.83 2.31
CA GLY A 231 -8.46 8.24 2.57
C GLY A 231 -7.55 8.54 3.77
N SER A 232 -7.38 9.82 4.09
CA SER A 232 -6.61 10.38 5.20
C SER A 232 -6.86 11.89 5.31
N GLY A 233 -7.08 12.37 6.53
CA GLY A 233 -7.20 13.80 6.83
C GLY A 233 -8.45 14.45 6.25
N TYR A 234 -9.45 13.66 5.88
CA TYR A 234 -10.74 14.09 5.31
C TYR A 234 -11.55 15.01 6.23
N ASN A 235 -11.16 15.16 7.50
CA ASN A 235 -11.69 16.18 8.41
C ASN A 235 -11.12 17.60 8.18
N THR A 236 -10.17 17.79 7.26
CA THR A 236 -9.54 19.09 6.96
C THR A 236 -10.09 19.72 5.69
N LYS A 237 -10.11 21.05 5.59
CA LYS A 237 -10.46 21.73 4.33
C LYS A 237 -9.50 21.40 3.20
N GLY A 238 -8.21 21.25 3.51
CA GLY A 238 -7.16 20.95 2.52
C GLY A 238 -7.28 19.57 1.87
N SER A 239 -8.02 18.65 2.50
CA SER A 239 -8.35 17.32 1.96
C SER A 239 -9.75 17.25 1.34
N ASN A 240 -10.40 18.40 1.14
CA ASN A 240 -11.72 18.56 0.53
C ASN A 240 -11.71 19.64 -0.57
N SER A 241 -10.64 19.69 -1.37
CA SER A 241 -10.38 20.77 -2.34
C SER A 241 -11.45 20.88 -3.44
N GLN A 242 -12.13 19.78 -3.78
CA GLN A 242 -13.13 19.75 -4.84
C GLN A 242 -14.53 20.15 -4.35
N ALA A 243 -14.76 20.17 -3.03
CA ALA A 243 -16.03 20.56 -2.42
C ALA A 243 -15.81 21.34 -1.12
N VAL A 244 -15.14 22.49 -1.21
CA VAL A 244 -14.76 23.30 -0.03
C VAL A 244 -15.95 23.86 0.77
N ALA A 245 -17.14 23.96 0.14
CA ALA A 245 -18.37 24.39 0.80
C ALA A 245 -19.08 23.24 1.53
N ASP A 246 -18.88 22.01 1.08
CA ASP A 246 -19.56 20.79 1.53
C ASP A 246 -18.50 19.74 1.89
N LEU A 247 -17.81 20.00 3.00
CA LEU A 247 -16.73 19.14 3.48
C LEU A 247 -17.26 17.73 3.83
N VAL A 248 -16.41 16.73 3.65
CA VAL A 248 -16.69 15.34 4.04
C VAL A 248 -16.97 15.24 5.55
N THR A 249 -18.21 14.92 5.90
CA THR A 249 -18.65 14.69 7.28
C THR A 249 -18.27 13.28 7.77
N PRO A 250 -18.25 13.02 9.10
CA PRO A 250 -18.03 11.68 9.64
C PRO A 250 -19.02 10.64 9.09
N GLU A 251 -20.28 11.03 8.92
CA GLU A 251 -21.35 10.17 8.42
C GLU A 251 -21.17 9.86 6.93
N TRP A 252 -20.80 10.85 6.11
CA TRP A 252 -20.51 10.61 4.70
C TRP A 252 -19.30 9.69 4.53
N TYR A 253 -18.24 9.87 5.34
CA TYR A 253 -17.13 8.93 5.34
C TYR A 253 -17.61 7.50 5.65
N ALA A 254 -18.42 7.31 6.70
CA ALA A 254 -18.95 5.99 7.04
C ALA A 254 -19.85 5.41 5.93
N ARG A 255 -20.60 6.26 5.20
CA ARG A 255 -21.39 5.87 4.03
C ARG A 255 -20.51 5.32 2.90
N VAL A 256 -19.40 5.98 2.59
CA VAL A 256 -18.42 5.54 1.58
C VAL A 256 -17.71 4.27 2.04
N PHE A 257 -17.37 4.19 3.32
CA PHE A 257 -16.58 3.10 3.88
C PHE A 257 -17.37 1.79 3.99
N ASN A 258 -18.47 1.77 4.76
CA ASN A 258 -19.27 0.56 5.01
C ASN A 258 -20.79 0.77 4.91
N GLY A 259 -21.24 1.73 4.09
CA GLY A 259 -22.66 1.86 3.75
C GLY A 259 -23.53 2.42 4.88
N TYR A 260 -22.96 3.15 5.85
CA TYR A 260 -23.78 3.81 6.89
C TYR A 260 -24.93 4.63 6.28
N GLU A 261 -26.14 4.49 6.83
CA GLU A 261 -27.42 5.06 6.35
C GLU A 261 -27.90 4.58 4.97
N ALA A 262 -27.20 3.65 4.31
CA ALA A 262 -27.76 2.91 3.18
C ALA A 262 -28.65 1.76 3.68
N GLU A 263 -29.57 1.32 2.83
CA GLU A 263 -30.27 0.05 3.04
C GLU A 263 -29.23 -1.08 3.01
N PRO A 264 -29.27 -2.06 3.93
CA PRO A 264 -28.28 -3.13 3.98
C PRO A 264 -28.12 -3.97 2.69
N GLU A 265 -29.12 -3.96 1.81
CA GLU A 265 -29.06 -4.63 0.50
C GLU A 265 -28.20 -3.86 -0.53
N HIS A 266 -27.81 -2.61 -0.22
CA HIS A 266 -26.95 -1.78 -1.06
C HIS A 266 -25.47 -1.96 -0.68
N GLY A 267 -24.78 -2.86 -1.39
CA GLY A 267 -23.34 -3.09 -1.24
C GLY A 267 -22.44 -2.07 -1.95
N ASP A 268 -22.91 -0.83 -2.15
CA ASP A 268 -22.16 0.25 -2.81
C ASP A 268 -21.29 1.00 -1.79
N ASN A 269 -20.39 0.25 -1.16
CA ASN A 269 -19.40 0.77 -0.21
C ASN A 269 -18.05 0.08 -0.39
N THR A 270 -17.02 0.68 0.20
CA THR A 270 -15.63 0.27 -0.04
C THR A 270 -15.31 -1.10 0.52
N VAL A 271 -15.82 -1.43 1.71
CA VAL A 271 -15.59 -2.71 2.37
C VAL A 271 -16.15 -3.86 1.51
N GLU A 272 -17.41 -3.78 1.12
CA GLU A 272 -18.03 -4.81 0.28
C GLU A 272 -17.42 -4.88 -1.11
N ALA A 273 -17.11 -3.74 -1.73
CA ALA A 273 -16.47 -3.69 -3.04
C ALA A 273 -15.09 -4.37 -3.05
N ILE A 274 -14.28 -4.18 -2.01
CA ILE A 274 -12.96 -4.82 -1.89
C ILE A 274 -13.11 -6.30 -1.55
N HIS A 275 -13.92 -6.66 -0.53
CA HIS A 275 -14.02 -8.05 -0.07
C HIS A 275 -14.74 -8.97 -1.05
N ALA A 276 -15.57 -8.42 -1.96
CA ALA A 276 -16.14 -9.17 -3.07
C ALA A 276 -15.06 -9.70 -4.04
N GLU A 277 -13.98 -8.94 -4.24
CA GLU A 277 -12.87 -9.30 -5.12
C GLU A 277 -11.75 -10.04 -4.37
N ASN A 278 -11.43 -9.59 -3.16
CA ASN A 278 -10.38 -10.15 -2.32
C ASN A 278 -10.78 -10.14 -0.84
N PRO A 279 -11.34 -11.24 -0.29
CA PRO A 279 -11.78 -11.31 1.09
C PRO A 279 -10.61 -11.43 2.11
N ALA A 280 -9.36 -11.55 1.66
CA ALA A 280 -8.21 -11.72 2.54
C ALA A 280 -7.51 -10.39 2.86
N VAL A 281 -7.65 -9.37 2.01
CA VAL A 281 -7.01 -8.06 2.22
C VAL A 281 -7.74 -7.25 3.29
N GLN A 282 -6.97 -6.51 4.09
CA GLN A 282 -7.53 -5.67 5.15
C GLN A 282 -8.08 -4.35 4.57
N VAL A 283 -9.25 -3.91 5.03
CA VAL A 283 -9.82 -2.59 4.72
C VAL A 283 -9.79 -1.73 5.98
N LEU A 284 -8.93 -0.70 5.96
CA LEU A 284 -8.62 0.13 7.10
C LEU A 284 -9.27 1.50 6.98
N VAL A 285 -9.85 1.96 8.08
CA VAL A 285 -10.32 3.34 8.21
C VAL A 285 -9.12 4.27 8.12
N GLY A 286 -9.22 5.28 7.26
CA GLY A 286 -8.22 6.31 7.07
C GLY A 286 -8.07 7.23 8.29
N PRO A 287 -6.88 7.81 8.51
CA PRO A 287 -6.63 8.62 9.70
C PRO A 287 -7.41 9.92 9.69
N VAL A 288 -8.06 10.24 10.80
CA VAL A 288 -8.50 11.60 11.13
C VAL A 288 -7.27 12.43 11.52
N ARG A 289 -7.12 13.63 10.96
CA ARG A 289 -6.01 14.52 11.30
C ARG A 289 -6.23 15.12 12.70
N PRO A 290 -5.28 14.97 13.65
CA PRO A 290 -5.40 15.56 14.98
C PRO A 290 -5.31 17.09 14.94
N TRP A 291 -5.87 17.73 15.97
CA TRP A 291 -5.74 19.17 16.26
C TRP A 291 -6.28 20.12 15.17
N VAL A 292 -7.25 19.63 14.39
CA VAL A 292 -7.92 20.39 13.35
C VAL A 292 -9.31 20.80 13.85
N ASP A 293 -9.67 22.06 13.64
CA ASP A 293 -10.97 22.64 13.99
C ASP A 293 -11.86 22.97 12.77
N ASP A 294 -11.41 22.61 11.57
CA ASP A 294 -12.17 22.79 10.32
C ASP A 294 -13.54 22.11 10.33
N GLN A 295 -13.64 20.97 11.02
CA GLN A 295 -14.85 20.18 11.15
C GLN A 295 -14.99 19.61 12.56
N ASN A 296 -16.23 19.28 12.92
CA ASN A 296 -16.61 18.71 14.20
C ASN A 296 -17.47 17.46 13.95
N GLY A 297 -17.89 16.77 15.01
CA GLY A 297 -18.84 15.68 14.92
C GLY A 297 -20.05 15.89 15.82
N GLN A 298 -21.19 15.30 15.45
CA GLN A 298 -22.43 15.43 16.22
C GLN A 298 -22.33 14.78 17.61
N ARG A 299 -21.55 13.70 17.72
CA ARG A 299 -21.33 12.98 18.98
C ARG A 299 -20.10 13.52 19.69
N ARG A 300 -20.34 14.27 20.76
CA ARG A 300 -19.26 14.79 21.61
C ARG A 300 -18.49 13.66 22.27
N TYR A 301 -17.17 13.73 22.16
CA TYR A 301 -16.24 13.01 23.00
C TYR A 301 -16.04 13.76 24.33
N ARG A 302 -15.59 13.07 25.38
CA ARG A 302 -15.49 13.63 26.74
C ARG A 302 -14.60 14.88 26.87
N LEU A 303 -13.64 15.06 25.97
CA LEU A 303 -12.74 16.24 25.95
C LEU A 303 -13.26 17.38 25.05
N ASP A 304 -14.37 17.14 24.34
CA ASP A 304 -15.11 18.09 23.49
C ASP A 304 -14.21 18.95 22.58
N GLN A 305 -13.33 18.28 21.84
CA GLN A 305 -12.50 18.91 20.81
C GLN A 305 -13.00 18.54 19.41
N PRO A 306 -12.97 19.45 18.41
CA PRO A 306 -13.56 19.20 17.10
C PRO A 306 -13.08 17.91 16.42
N TRP A 307 -11.77 17.67 16.36
CA TRP A 307 -11.20 16.44 15.77
C TRP A 307 -11.56 15.16 16.54
N LEU A 308 -11.68 15.24 17.87
CA LEU A 308 -12.06 14.10 18.71
C LEU A 308 -13.55 13.78 18.55
N ASN A 309 -14.40 14.80 18.49
CA ASN A 309 -15.82 14.66 18.23
C ASN A 309 -16.08 14.12 16.81
N TYR A 310 -15.29 14.58 15.82
CA TYR A 310 -15.32 14.05 14.45
C TYR A 310 -15.02 12.54 14.48
N MET A 311 -13.89 12.13 15.07
CA MET A 311 -13.51 10.72 15.18
C MET A 311 -14.56 9.90 15.96
N ASN A 312 -15.09 10.43 17.05
CA ASN A 312 -16.10 9.75 17.85
C ASN A 312 -17.43 9.57 17.10
N THR A 313 -17.83 10.55 16.30
CA THR A 313 -19.01 10.43 15.43
C THR A 313 -18.76 9.39 14.34
N LEU A 314 -17.58 9.43 13.71
CA LEU A 314 -17.19 8.47 12.68
C LEU A 314 -17.24 7.03 13.20
N VAL A 315 -16.55 6.73 14.31
CA VAL A 315 -16.49 5.37 14.86
C VAL A 315 -17.88 4.88 15.28
N ALA A 316 -18.73 5.77 15.83
CA ALA A 316 -20.11 5.43 16.15
C ALA A 316 -20.94 5.07 14.90
N SER A 317 -20.75 5.80 13.80
CA SER A 317 -21.45 5.54 12.54
C SER A 317 -20.99 4.22 11.90
N LEU A 318 -19.69 3.94 11.93
CA LEU A 318 -19.13 2.66 11.47
C LEU A 318 -19.69 1.48 12.28
N ASP A 319 -19.72 1.60 13.61
CA ASP A 319 -20.27 0.59 14.52
C ASP A 319 -21.78 0.38 14.32
N ALA A 320 -22.53 1.46 14.11
CA ALA A 320 -23.96 1.39 13.83
C ALA A 320 -24.25 0.65 12.51
N SER A 321 -23.51 0.96 11.44
CA SER A 321 -23.64 0.24 10.16
C SER A 321 -23.26 -1.24 10.29
N ALA A 322 -22.13 -1.52 10.95
CA ALA A 322 -21.69 -2.90 11.17
C ALA A 322 -22.71 -3.71 11.97
N THR A 323 -23.31 -3.10 13.01
CA THR A 323 -24.36 -3.71 13.82
C THR A 323 -25.62 -3.99 12.99
N ALA A 324 -26.06 -3.04 12.17
CA ALA A 324 -27.26 -3.19 11.35
C ALA A 324 -27.12 -4.31 10.31
N ASN A 325 -25.99 -4.35 9.61
CA ASN A 325 -25.68 -5.37 8.61
C ASN A 325 -25.52 -6.77 9.23
N ALA A 326 -24.81 -6.87 10.36
CA ALA A 326 -24.67 -8.13 11.07
C ALA A 326 -26.01 -8.68 11.58
N ALA A 327 -26.96 -7.81 11.96
CA ALA A 327 -28.29 -8.22 12.41
C ALA A 327 -29.11 -8.95 11.34
N ILE A 328 -28.80 -8.74 10.06
CA ILE A 328 -29.42 -9.44 8.93
C ILE A 328 -28.49 -10.47 8.26
N GLY A 329 -27.32 -10.72 8.84
CA GLY A 329 -26.41 -11.78 8.44
C GLY A 329 -25.46 -11.45 7.30
N ILE A 330 -25.23 -10.18 6.97
CA ILE A 330 -24.19 -9.78 6.01
C ILE A 330 -22.83 -9.82 6.74
N PRO A 331 -21.90 -10.68 6.31
CA PRO A 331 -20.58 -10.80 6.95
C PRO A 331 -19.63 -9.68 6.49
N PHE A 332 -18.55 -9.47 7.24
CA PHE A 332 -17.41 -8.62 6.85
C PHE A 332 -17.72 -7.14 6.53
N VAL A 333 -18.78 -6.57 7.11
CA VAL A 333 -19.21 -5.17 6.91
C VAL A 333 -18.54 -4.14 7.84
N GLY A 334 -17.70 -4.59 8.76
CA GLY A 334 -16.96 -3.72 9.67
C GLY A 334 -15.58 -3.37 9.12
N PRO A 335 -14.91 -2.35 9.69
CA PRO A 335 -13.49 -2.14 9.40
C PRO A 335 -12.64 -3.30 9.92
N ASP A 336 -11.56 -3.62 9.22
CA ASP A 336 -10.54 -4.58 9.69
C ASP A 336 -9.53 -3.94 10.66
N GLY A 337 -9.48 -2.61 10.69
CA GLY A 337 -8.60 -1.84 11.56
C GLY A 337 -8.62 -0.35 11.25
N PHE A 338 -7.75 0.40 11.94
CA PHE A 338 -7.66 1.84 11.80
C PHE A 338 -6.23 2.28 11.49
N ALA A 339 -6.07 3.05 10.43
CA ALA A 339 -4.89 3.88 10.27
C ALA A 339 -5.06 5.16 11.09
N VAL A 340 -4.02 5.57 11.82
CA VAL A 340 -4.00 6.80 12.62
C VAL A 340 -2.71 7.59 12.37
N GLN A 341 -2.76 8.89 12.66
CA GLN A 341 -1.59 9.75 12.70
C GLN A 341 -1.27 10.11 14.15
N ALA A 342 0.02 10.06 14.48
CA ALA A 342 0.51 10.37 15.82
C ALA A 342 1.81 11.20 15.74
N PRO A 343 1.75 12.45 15.26
CA PRO A 343 2.92 13.33 15.26
C PRO A 343 3.32 13.75 16.68
N GLY A 344 4.61 13.95 16.89
CA GLY A 344 5.20 14.46 18.13
C GLY A 344 5.23 15.98 18.22
N ARG A 345 5.45 16.48 19.44
CA ARG A 345 5.68 17.90 19.71
C ARG A 345 6.85 18.11 20.67
N PRO A 346 8.08 17.83 20.23
CA PRO A 346 9.25 17.89 21.10
C PRO A 346 9.53 19.30 21.65
N ASP A 347 9.19 20.36 20.91
CA ASP A 347 9.40 21.75 21.35
C ASP A 347 8.20 22.35 22.10
N ALA A 348 7.26 21.52 22.53
CA ALA A 348 6.09 22.02 23.25
C ALA A 348 6.56 22.82 24.49
N PRO A 349 5.99 24.00 24.76
CA PRO A 349 6.44 24.87 25.86
C PRO A 349 6.31 24.23 27.25
N GLU A 350 5.55 23.13 27.36
CA GLU A 350 5.42 22.31 28.55
C GLU A 350 6.68 21.47 28.87
N PHE A 351 7.61 21.32 27.92
CA PHE A 351 8.88 20.62 28.11
C PHE A 351 10.03 21.58 28.40
N ALA A 352 10.98 21.15 29.23
CA ALA A 352 12.27 21.82 29.32
C ALA A 352 13.08 21.58 28.02
N THR A 353 14.02 22.47 27.71
CA THR A 353 14.75 22.52 26.43
C THR A 353 15.43 21.19 26.03
N ASP A 354 15.81 20.35 27.00
CA ASP A 354 16.50 19.07 26.74
C ASP A 354 15.60 17.83 26.90
N GLU A 355 14.29 18.01 27.09
CA GLU A 355 13.36 16.90 27.34
C GLU A 355 12.64 16.40 26.09
N GLY A 356 12.82 17.05 24.94
CA GLY A 356 12.07 16.78 23.71
C GLY A 356 12.13 15.31 23.26
N ALA A 357 13.28 14.64 23.42
CA ALA A 357 13.44 13.22 23.08
C ALA A 357 12.56 12.27 23.91
N THR A 358 12.14 12.70 25.10
CA THR A 358 11.29 11.91 26.02
C THR A 358 9.80 12.16 25.83
N GLU A 359 9.43 13.07 24.91
CA GLU A 359 8.03 13.43 24.63
C GLU A 359 7.13 12.21 24.40
N PRO A 360 7.53 11.17 23.64
CA PRO A 360 6.68 9.99 23.42
C PRO A 360 6.28 9.26 24.71
N HIS A 361 7.11 9.30 25.76
CA HIS A 361 6.79 8.65 27.03
C HIS A 361 5.80 9.46 27.89
N ARG A 362 5.57 10.74 27.56
CA ARG A 362 4.86 11.69 28.42
C ARG A 362 3.53 12.10 27.84
N ASP A 363 2.50 12.15 28.69
CA ASP A 363 1.23 12.76 28.33
C ASP A 363 1.43 14.28 28.19
N LEU A 364 1.20 14.80 26.99
CA LEU A 364 1.24 16.23 26.71
C LEU A 364 -0.20 16.76 26.64
N ARG A 365 -0.76 17.13 27.79
CA ARG A 365 -2.16 17.57 27.92
C ARG A 365 -2.23 19.09 27.88
N ARG A 366 -3.03 19.66 26.97
CA ARG A 366 -3.20 21.12 26.84
C ARG A 366 -4.51 21.63 27.45
N ASN A 367 -4.41 22.57 28.38
CA ASN A 367 -5.58 23.22 29.00
C ASN A 367 -6.51 23.88 27.98
N THR A 368 -5.92 24.54 26.98
CA THR A 368 -6.65 25.22 25.90
C THR A 368 -7.41 24.26 24.98
N TRP A 369 -7.07 22.96 25.03
CA TRP A 369 -7.71 21.90 24.27
C TRP A 369 -8.49 20.94 25.17
N GLY A 370 -8.98 21.43 26.32
CA GLY A 370 -9.80 20.62 27.22
C GLY A 370 -9.07 19.39 27.77
N GLN A 371 -7.74 19.44 27.91
CA GLN A 371 -6.87 18.31 28.26
C GLN A 371 -6.74 17.24 27.15
N ALA A 372 -7.02 17.53 25.89
CA ALA A 372 -6.67 16.63 24.80
C ALA A 372 -5.14 16.45 24.69
N GLN A 373 -4.72 15.27 24.22
CA GLN A 373 -3.31 15.03 23.91
C GLN A 373 -2.86 15.94 22.78
N ALA A 374 -1.72 16.56 22.97
CA ALA A 374 -1.09 17.45 22.02
C ALA A 374 0.17 16.88 21.40
N GLY A 375 0.61 15.69 21.76
CA GLY A 375 1.84 15.08 21.25
C GLY A 375 1.62 13.70 20.66
N PHE A 376 2.70 12.93 20.58
CA PHE A 376 2.75 11.56 20.08
C PHE A 376 1.65 10.69 20.68
N ARG A 377 1.40 10.83 21.98
CA ARG A 377 0.38 10.07 22.72
C ARG A 377 -1.07 10.38 22.31
N VAL A 378 -1.32 11.22 21.31
CA VAL A 378 -2.64 11.38 20.68
C VAL A 378 -3.22 10.06 20.18
N TYR A 379 -2.37 9.08 19.83
CA TYR A 379 -2.85 7.72 19.54
C TYR A 379 -3.67 7.13 20.69
N GLY A 380 -3.38 7.48 21.95
CA GLY A 380 -4.15 7.02 23.11
C GLY A 380 -5.58 7.55 23.14
N ASP A 381 -5.80 8.81 22.72
CA ASP A 381 -7.15 9.36 22.58
C ASP A 381 -7.89 8.67 21.42
N TRP A 382 -7.18 8.28 20.34
CA TRP A 382 -7.75 7.46 19.26
C TRP A 382 -8.14 6.06 19.73
N LEU A 383 -7.28 5.38 20.49
CA LEU A 383 -7.58 4.07 21.04
C LEU A 383 -8.78 4.11 21.99
N ASP A 384 -8.92 5.14 22.82
CA ASP A 384 -10.07 5.29 23.72
C ASP A 384 -11.39 5.35 22.92
N ILE A 385 -11.43 6.16 21.85
CA ILE A 385 -12.60 6.27 20.97
C ILE A 385 -12.88 4.96 20.22
N ILE A 386 -11.86 4.36 19.58
CA ILE A 386 -12.00 3.09 18.84
C ILE A 386 -12.53 1.99 19.76
N ASN A 387 -12.06 1.94 21.00
CA ASN A 387 -12.43 0.89 21.95
C ASN A 387 -13.76 1.14 22.69
N ALA A 388 -14.39 2.30 22.49
CA ALA A 388 -15.66 2.64 23.12
C ALA A 388 -16.88 1.93 22.46
N TYR A 389 -16.71 1.38 21.26
CA TYR A 389 -17.81 0.80 20.47
C TYR A 389 -17.62 -0.72 20.23
N PRO A 390 -18.70 -1.53 20.30
CA PRO A 390 -18.60 -2.99 20.24
C PRO A 390 -17.87 -3.57 19.02
N TYR A 391 -18.17 -3.12 17.80
CA TYR A 391 -17.59 -3.68 16.57
C TYR A 391 -16.16 -3.22 16.30
N THR A 392 -15.75 -2.09 16.90
CA THR A 392 -14.41 -1.52 16.67
C THR A 392 -13.44 -1.81 17.80
N LYS A 393 -13.93 -2.29 18.94
CA LYS A 393 -13.12 -2.56 20.12
C LYS A 393 -12.09 -3.66 19.88
N GLY A 394 -10.84 -3.32 20.18
CA GLY A 394 -9.70 -4.23 20.06
C GLY A 394 -9.20 -4.43 18.62
N LEU A 395 -9.80 -3.76 17.62
CA LEU A 395 -9.31 -3.80 16.25
C LEU A 395 -7.87 -3.25 16.17
N PRO A 396 -7.03 -3.81 15.27
CA PRO A 396 -5.66 -3.37 15.13
C PRO A 396 -5.57 -1.91 14.67
N VAL A 397 -4.59 -1.20 15.21
CA VAL A 397 -4.31 0.19 14.84
C VAL A 397 -2.92 0.30 14.22
N TYR A 398 -2.79 1.11 13.19
CA TYR A 398 -1.55 1.32 12.44
C TYR A 398 -1.23 2.81 12.49
N ILE A 399 -0.13 3.21 13.12
CA ILE A 399 0.35 4.58 13.00
C ILE A 399 1.03 4.68 11.62
N THR A 400 0.27 5.09 10.61
CA THR A 400 0.71 5.09 9.20
C THR A 400 1.49 6.34 8.83
N SER A 401 1.56 7.31 9.74
CA SER A 401 2.45 8.45 9.65
C SER A 401 2.71 9.04 11.04
N THR A 402 3.99 9.21 11.35
CA THR A 402 4.50 9.98 12.47
C THR A 402 5.74 10.78 12.06
N ASN A 403 5.96 11.91 12.72
CA ASN A 403 7.13 12.78 12.63
C ASN A 403 7.00 13.84 13.73
N THR A 404 7.90 14.82 13.78
CA THR A 404 7.86 15.95 14.73
C THR A 404 7.30 17.26 14.14
N TYR A 405 6.52 17.17 13.05
CA TYR A 405 5.92 18.34 12.39
C TYR A 405 4.85 18.98 13.27
N GLN A 406 4.96 20.29 13.45
CA GLN A 406 4.01 21.08 14.23
C GLN A 406 3.21 21.98 13.28
N PRO A 407 1.99 21.62 12.89
CA PRO A 407 1.26 22.32 11.82
C PRO A 407 0.85 23.76 12.19
N ASP A 408 0.67 24.05 13.48
CA ASP A 408 0.34 25.36 14.03
C ASP A 408 1.50 26.37 13.98
N THR A 409 2.75 25.89 13.95
CA THR A 409 3.95 26.72 13.88
C THR A 409 4.76 26.51 12.59
N ASP A 410 4.31 25.60 11.72
CA ASP A 410 4.99 25.12 10.50
C ASP A 410 6.45 24.68 10.74
N VAL A 411 6.77 24.22 11.95
CA VAL A 411 8.10 23.71 12.30
C VAL A 411 8.23 22.29 11.79
N LYS A 412 9.18 22.08 10.87
CA LYS A 412 9.42 20.82 10.16
C LYS A 412 10.39 19.92 10.93
N PRO A 413 10.34 18.58 10.75
CA PRO A 413 11.24 17.65 11.45
C PRO A 413 12.72 17.96 11.28
N ALA A 414 13.14 18.45 10.11
CA ALA A 414 14.51 18.92 9.86
C ALA A 414 14.98 20.03 10.82
N GLN A 415 14.08 20.72 11.52
CA GLN A 415 14.35 21.84 12.40
C GLN A 415 14.23 21.50 13.89
N ASN A 416 13.47 20.45 14.23
CA ASN A 416 13.15 20.16 15.64
C ASN A 416 13.23 18.70 16.07
N TYR A 417 13.68 17.79 15.21
CA TYR A 417 13.85 16.40 15.61
C TYR A 417 14.91 16.28 16.72
N PRO A 418 14.56 15.81 17.94
CA PRO A 418 15.56 15.53 18.95
C PRO A 418 16.02 14.07 18.82
N ARG A 419 17.33 13.86 18.84
CA ARG A 419 17.93 12.51 18.84
C ARG A 419 17.35 11.67 19.99
N GLY A 420 16.93 10.44 19.68
CA GLY A 420 16.31 9.51 20.63
C GLY A 420 14.78 9.52 20.60
N TRP A 421 14.15 10.49 19.91
CA TRP A 421 12.69 10.60 19.87
C TRP A 421 12.05 9.39 19.20
N LEU A 422 12.58 8.92 18.06
CA LEU A 422 12.00 7.76 17.37
C LEU A 422 12.19 6.46 18.18
N SER A 423 13.31 6.32 18.88
CA SER A 423 13.57 5.20 19.80
C SER A 423 12.55 5.19 20.94
N ALA A 424 12.29 6.35 21.55
CA ALA A 424 11.28 6.50 22.58
C ALA A 424 9.86 6.18 22.05
N ALA A 425 9.52 6.68 20.86
CA ALA A 425 8.25 6.38 20.21
C ALA A 425 8.09 4.88 19.93
N LEU A 426 9.12 4.22 19.40
CA LEU A 426 9.09 2.79 19.12
C LEU A 426 9.01 1.94 20.40
N GLU A 427 9.70 2.33 21.47
CA GLU A 427 9.59 1.68 22.77
C GLU A 427 8.15 1.75 23.32
N VAL A 428 7.55 2.95 23.28
CA VAL A 428 6.16 3.16 23.72
C VAL A 428 5.20 2.29 22.91
N ILE A 429 5.35 2.26 21.59
CA ILE A 429 4.48 1.47 20.71
C ILE A 429 4.73 -0.03 20.81
N ASN A 430 5.95 -0.47 21.08
CA ASN A 430 6.21 -1.89 21.35
C ASN A 430 5.48 -2.40 22.60
N ASN A 431 5.25 -1.52 23.58
CA ASN A 431 4.47 -1.82 24.79
C ASN A 431 2.95 -1.66 24.61
N GLU A 432 2.47 -1.17 23.46
CA GLU A 432 1.04 -1.07 23.13
C GLU A 432 0.61 -2.19 22.17
N PRO A 433 -0.04 -3.26 22.65
CA PRO A 433 -0.35 -4.44 21.83
C PRO A 433 -1.34 -4.17 20.69
N GLN A 434 -2.23 -3.18 20.83
CA GLN A 434 -3.23 -2.87 19.79
C GLN A 434 -2.59 -2.19 18.56
N VAL A 435 -1.48 -1.46 18.76
CA VAL A 435 -0.77 -0.80 17.67
C VAL A 435 0.18 -1.78 16.98
N ARG A 436 0.04 -1.96 15.67
CA ARG A 436 0.77 -2.94 14.85
C ARG A 436 1.94 -2.35 14.06
N ALA A 437 1.88 -1.05 13.76
CA ALA A 437 2.88 -0.34 12.98
C ALA A 437 3.13 1.07 13.52
N LEU A 438 4.37 1.54 13.35
CA LEU A 438 4.86 2.89 13.60
C LEU A 438 5.66 3.34 12.37
N CYS A 439 5.00 4.05 11.46
CA CYS A 439 5.58 4.47 10.20
C CYS A 439 6.05 5.92 10.23
N TRP A 440 7.34 6.16 9.96
CA TRP A 440 7.85 7.50 9.74
C TRP A 440 7.25 8.10 8.45
N PHE A 441 6.89 9.39 8.46
CA PHE A 441 6.08 10.01 7.40
C PHE A 441 6.71 10.03 6.00
N LEU A 442 8.03 10.00 5.86
CA LEU A 442 8.61 9.97 4.51
C LEU A 442 10.04 9.44 4.48
N ASP A 443 10.29 8.45 3.63
CA ASP A 443 11.66 8.06 3.29
C ASP A 443 12.20 8.86 2.11
N SER A 444 11.57 8.70 0.95
CA SER A 444 11.96 9.33 -0.30
C SER A 444 10.72 9.72 -1.11
N PHE A 445 10.82 10.79 -1.88
CA PHE A 445 9.78 11.20 -2.82
C PHE A 445 10.44 11.65 -4.13
N PRO A 446 10.32 10.88 -5.22
CA PRO A 446 11.11 11.12 -6.42
C PRO A 446 10.52 12.18 -7.35
N LEU A 447 9.27 12.63 -7.13
CA LEU A 447 8.57 13.52 -8.06
C LEU A 447 8.97 15.00 -7.92
N ASP A 448 9.19 15.48 -6.69
CA ASP A 448 9.53 16.88 -6.44
C ASP A 448 10.25 17.06 -5.09
N LYS A 449 10.53 18.32 -4.77
CA LYS A 449 11.30 18.73 -3.58
C LYS A 449 10.46 19.22 -2.41
N GLN A 450 9.13 19.21 -2.53
CA GLN A 450 8.27 19.87 -1.53
C GLN A 450 8.37 19.23 -0.15
N TRP A 451 8.75 17.94 -0.11
CA TRP A 451 8.89 17.15 1.12
C TRP A 451 10.35 16.87 1.51
N GLU A 452 11.34 17.55 0.93
CA GLU A 452 12.77 17.33 1.25
C GLU A 452 13.08 17.48 2.75
N LEU A 453 12.33 18.32 3.46
CA LEU A 453 12.50 18.56 4.91
C LEU A 453 11.82 17.50 5.80
N PHE A 454 11.38 16.38 5.21
CA PHE A 454 10.79 15.23 5.88
C PHE A 454 11.50 13.89 5.55
N SER A 455 12.34 13.87 4.50
CA SER A 455 12.95 12.66 3.92
C SER A 455 14.08 12.08 4.76
N LEU A 456 14.04 10.77 5.03
CA LEU A 456 15.17 10.04 5.64
C LEU A 456 16.23 9.57 4.65
N THR A 457 15.91 9.46 3.36
CA THR A 457 16.90 9.10 2.32
C THR A 457 17.78 10.29 1.95
N ASN A 458 17.21 11.50 1.91
CA ASN A 458 17.92 12.75 1.61
C ASN A 458 17.88 13.72 2.80
N PRO A 459 18.42 13.33 3.97
CA PRO A 459 18.19 14.07 5.21
C PRO A 459 18.76 15.49 5.16
N LYS A 460 18.01 16.42 5.75
CA LYS A 460 18.39 17.84 5.93
C LYS A 460 18.32 18.21 7.41
N GLY A 461 19.25 19.04 7.88
CA GLY A 461 19.26 19.50 9.27
C GLY A 461 19.27 18.33 10.26
N LEU A 462 18.36 18.37 11.23
CA LEU A 462 18.23 17.34 12.28
C LEU A 462 17.69 15.99 11.77
N LEU A 463 17.26 15.89 10.51
CA LEU A 463 16.90 14.58 9.93
C LEU A 463 18.09 13.65 9.75
N VAL A 464 19.34 14.15 9.81
CA VAL A 464 20.51 13.28 9.83
C VAL A 464 20.46 12.37 11.06
N ASP A 465 20.13 12.93 12.23
CA ASP A 465 19.96 12.15 13.45
C ASP A 465 18.77 11.19 13.35
N ALA A 466 17.65 11.61 12.74
CA ALA A 466 16.49 10.75 12.55
C ALA A 466 16.79 9.56 11.62
N ALA A 467 17.52 9.79 10.53
CA ALA A 467 17.90 8.75 9.57
C ALA A 467 18.87 7.74 10.18
N ASP A 468 19.90 8.23 10.89
CA ASP A 468 20.86 7.39 11.61
C ASP A 468 20.18 6.57 12.71
N GLU A 469 19.21 7.17 13.41
CA GLU A 469 18.43 6.49 14.44
C GLU A 469 17.51 5.41 13.86
N PHE A 470 16.80 5.71 12.75
CA PHE A 470 15.96 4.72 12.06
C PHE A 470 16.79 3.49 11.63
N ASP A 471 17.95 3.71 11.01
CA ASP A 471 18.86 2.63 10.61
C ASP A 471 19.41 1.85 11.83
N SER A 472 19.76 2.55 12.91
CA SER A 472 20.22 1.93 14.15
C SER A 472 19.13 1.06 14.81
N LEU A 473 17.87 1.47 14.76
CA LEU A 473 16.74 0.69 15.29
C LEU A 473 16.51 -0.59 14.48
N LEU A 474 16.67 -0.54 13.14
CA LEU A 474 16.62 -1.74 12.31
C LEU A 474 17.74 -2.74 12.65
N LYS A 475 18.93 -2.25 13.02
CA LYS A 475 20.06 -3.11 13.43
C LYS A 475 19.91 -3.70 14.84
N SER A 476 19.36 -2.94 15.78
CA SER A 476 19.49 -3.22 17.22
C SER A 476 18.32 -3.94 17.88
N GLN A 477 17.12 -3.99 17.28
CA GLN A 477 16.02 -4.74 17.88
C GLN A 477 16.22 -6.26 17.75
N PRO A 478 15.99 -7.09 18.78
CA PRO A 478 15.98 -8.54 18.63
C PRO A 478 14.79 -9.05 17.83
#